data_AF-Q6NVC1-F1
#
_entry.id   AF-Q6NVC1-F1
#
_cell.length_a   1.000
_cell.length_b   1.000
_cell.length_c   1.000
_cell.angle_alpha   90.00
_cell.angle_beta   90.00
_cell.angle_gamma   90.00
#
_symmetry.space_group_name_H-M   'P 1'
#
loop_
_entity.id
_entity.type
_entity.pdbx_description
1 polymer ?
#
loop_
_entity_poly.entity_id
_entity_poly.type
_entity_poly.pdbx_seq_one_letter_code
_entity_poly.pdbx_strand_id
1 'polypeptide(L)'
;MARFHGMEMPFTKEPRWLFGTMERYLKQIQDLPSTSLPQMNLVEMYSLKDEMNSLRKLLDDTPSPVVFCHNDIQEGNILLLSEPDSDDNLMLVDFEYSSYNYRGFDIGNHFCEWVYDYTYEEWPFYKARPTDYPTREQQLHFIRHYLAEVQKGEILSEEEQKKREEELLLEISRYSLASHFFWGLWSTLQASMSTIEFGYLEYAQSRFQFYFQQKGQLTSSPSS
;
A
#
# COMPACT_ATOMS: atom_id res chain seq x y z
N MET A 1 -11.07 6.25 -6.14
CA MET A 1 -9.72 6.72 -5.73
C MET A 1 -9.41 8.14 -6.20
N ALA A 2 -9.28 8.44 -7.50
CA ALA A 2 -8.93 9.79 -7.97
C ALA A 2 -9.82 10.93 -7.40
N ARG A 3 -11.14 10.74 -7.38
CA ARG A 3 -12.07 11.70 -6.75
C ARG A 3 -11.83 11.87 -5.25
N PHE A 4 -11.48 10.80 -4.54
CA PHE A 4 -11.15 10.83 -3.11
C PHE A 4 -9.86 11.63 -2.85
N HIS A 5 -8.84 11.44 -3.70
CA HIS A 5 -7.61 12.22 -3.66
C HIS A 5 -7.81 13.73 -3.91
N GLY A 6 -8.87 14.09 -4.65
CA GLY A 6 -9.25 15.48 -4.90
C GLY A 6 -9.99 16.16 -3.73
N MET A 7 -10.27 15.46 -2.64
CA MET A 7 -10.98 16.03 -1.49
C MET A 7 -10.08 16.99 -0.68
N GLU A 8 -10.63 18.16 -0.34
CA GLU A 8 -10.01 19.08 0.61
C GLU A 8 -10.56 18.85 2.02
N MET A 9 -9.72 18.29 2.89
CA MET A 9 -10.11 17.95 4.25
C MET A 9 -9.42 18.85 5.29
N PRO A 10 -10.09 19.18 6.41
CA PRO A 10 -9.56 20.05 7.46
C PRO A 10 -8.55 19.33 8.38
N PHE A 11 -7.62 18.58 7.79
CA PHE A 11 -6.56 17.85 8.49
C PHE A 11 -5.16 18.39 8.13
N THR A 12 -4.14 17.93 8.85
CA THR A 12 -2.74 18.22 8.51
C THR A 12 -2.42 17.74 7.10
N LYS A 13 -1.81 18.61 6.29
CA LYS A 13 -1.39 18.31 4.90
C LYS A 13 0.05 17.79 4.82
N GLU A 14 0.77 17.79 5.94
CA GLU A 14 2.12 17.23 6.04
C GLU A 14 2.06 15.69 5.99
N PRO A 15 2.79 15.02 5.07
CA PRO A 15 2.71 13.57 4.85
C PRO A 15 3.51 12.76 5.91
N ARG A 16 3.29 13.06 7.19
CA ARG A 16 3.98 12.41 8.31
C ARG A 16 3.37 11.04 8.67
N TRP A 17 2.17 10.75 8.17
CA TRP A 17 1.41 9.57 8.55
C TRP A 17 2.15 8.26 8.28
N LEU A 18 2.69 8.08 7.07
CA LEU A 18 3.30 6.82 6.65
C LEU A 18 4.50 6.44 7.52
N PHE A 19 5.57 7.22 7.45
CA PHE A 19 6.79 6.93 8.21
C PHE A 19 6.62 7.13 9.72
N GLY A 20 5.85 8.13 10.16
CA GLY A 20 5.58 8.33 11.59
C GLY A 20 4.80 7.17 12.21
N THR A 21 3.94 6.50 11.43
CA THR A 21 3.25 5.28 11.87
C THR A 21 4.15 4.06 11.84
N MET A 22 4.94 3.85 10.78
CA MET A 22 5.90 2.74 10.72
C MET A 22 6.94 2.81 11.85
N GLU A 23 7.47 4.01 12.15
CA GLU A 23 8.39 4.21 13.27
C GLU A 23 7.74 3.88 14.62
N ARG A 24 6.48 4.28 14.81
CA ARG A 24 5.71 3.98 16.03
C ARG A 24 5.48 2.47 16.17
N TYR A 25 5.08 1.78 15.11
CA TYR A 25 4.91 0.32 15.13
C TYR A 25 6.22 -0.39 15.41
N LEU A 26 7.30 -0.02 14.73
CA LEU A 26 8.62 -0.62 14.95
C LEU A 26 9.07 -0.45 16.40
N LYS A 27 8.87 0.74 16.99
CA LYS A 27 9.18 0.98 18.39
C LYS A 27 8.33 0.11 19.33
N GLN A 28 7.02 0.04 19.09
CA GLN A 28 6.12 -0.80 19.90
C GLN A 28 6.52 -2.29 19.85
N ILE A 29 6.89 -2.79 18.66
CA ILE A 29 7.38 -4.17 18.49
C ILE A 29 8.68 -4.40 19.29
N GLN A 30 9.59 -3.42 19.31
CA GLN A 30 10.84 -3.51 20.09
C GLN A 30 10.61 -3.47 21.61
N ASP A 31 9.55 -2.79 22.04
CA ASP A 31 9.17 -2.66 23.46
C ASP A 31 8.33 -3.87 23.96
N LEU A 32 7.95 -4.81 23.08
CA LEU A 32 7.19 -6.01 23.46
C LEU A 32 8.03 -6.93 24.38
N PRO A 33 7.42 -7.53 25.42
CA PRO A 33 8.12 -8.45 26.30
C PRO A 33 8.54 -9.72 25.54
N SER A 34 9.73 -10.26 25.84
CA SER A 34 10.30 -11.42 25.14
C SER A 34 9.44 -12.69 25.17
N THR A 35 8.48 -12.77 26.10
CA THR A 35 7.51 -13.87 26.21
C THR A 35 6.30 -13.74 25.27
N SER A 36 6.11 -12.58 24.63
CA SER A 36 4.97 -12.25 23.78
C SER A 36 5.25 -12.37 22.29
N LEU A 37 6.51 -12.57 21.90
CA LEU A 37 6.89 -12.84 20.52
C LEU A 37 6.91 -14.35 20.30
N PRO A 38 6.07 -14.90 19.40
CA PRO A 38 6.28 -16.25 18.89
C PRO A 38 7.67 -16.36 18.23
N GLN A 39 8.16 -17.59 18.06
CA GLN A 39 9.54 -18.01 17.81
C GLN A 39 10.34 -17.35 16.63
N MET A 40 9.81 -16.35 15.92
CA MET A 40 10.52 -15.56 14.90
C MET A 40 10.55 -14.07 15.24
N ASN A 41 11.72 -13.55 15.61
CA ASN A 41 11.95 -12.12 15.64
C ASN A 41 12.10 -11.58 14.20
N LEU A 42 10.97 -11.27 13.55
CA LEU A 42 10.93 -10.74 12.17
C LEU A 42 11.76 -9.45 12.03
N VAL A 43 11.88 -8.65 13.10
CA VAL A 43 12.67 -7.41 13.11
C VAL A 43 14.15 -7.71 12.85
N GLU A 44 14.71 -8.69 13.53
CA GLU A 44 16.10 -9.12 13.33
C GLU A 44 16.27 -9.87 12.01
N MET A 45 15.36 -10.81 11.71
CA MET A 45 15.44 -11.66 10.52
C MET A 45 15.51 -10.84 9.22
N TYR A 46 14.77 -9.73 9.15
CA TYR A 46 14.72 -8.85 7.98
C TYR A 46 15.48 -7.54 8.18
N SER A 47 16.18 -7.35 9.31
CA SER A 47 16.89 -6.10 9.63
C SER A 47 16.00 -4.85 9.47
N LEU A 48 14.74 -4.93 9.94
CA LEU A 48 13.68 -3.96 9.60
C LEU A 48 14.03 -2.51 9.95
N LYS A 49 14.83 -2.28 10.99
CA LYS A 49 15.27 -0.93 11.35
C LYS A 49 16.12 -0.29 10.25
N ASP A 50 17.11 -1.02 9.75
CA ASP A 50 17.99 -0.53 8.70
C ASP A 50 17.27 -0.50 7.34
N GLU A 51 16.42 -1.50 7.12
CA GLU A 51 15.61 -1.58 5.89
C GLU A 51 14.59 -0.43 5.79
N MET A 52 13.98 -0.01 6.90
CA MET A 52 13.09 1.18 6.92
C MET A 52 13.84 2.46 6.51
N ASN A 53 15.12 2.59 6.90
CA ASN A 53 15.96 3.70 6.46
C ASN A 53 16.31 3.61 4.98
N SER A 54 16.54 2.40 4.45
CA SER A 54 16.71 2.17 3.02
C SER A 54 15.45 2.54 2.23
N LEU A 55 14.28 2.13 2.73
CA LEU A 55 12.99 2.46 2.12
C LEU A 55 12.76 3.97 2.11
N ARG A 56 13.03 4.65 3.23
CA ARG A 56 12.93 6.11 3.31
C ARG A 56 13.75 6.81 2.25
N LYS A 57 15.04 6.48 2.13
CA LYS A 57 15.91 7.08 1.11
C LYS A 57 15.37 6.87 -0.30
N LEU A 58 14.91 5.65 -0.61
CA LEU A 58 14.31 5.35 -1.91
C LEU A 58 13.08 6.23 -2.19
N LEU A 59 12.21 6.43 -1.20
CA LEU A 59 10.99 7.23 -1.36
C LEU A 59 11.23 8.74 -1.32
N ASP A 60 12.26 9.21 -0.60
CA ASP A 60 12.72 10.61 -0.67
C ASP A 60 13.18 10.95 -2.11
N ASP A 61 13.79 9.99 -2.81
CA ASP A 61 14.16 10.09 -4.24
C ASP A 61 13.00 9.74 -5.21
N THR A 62 11.77 9.62 -4.71
CA THR A 62 10.57 9.28 -5.50
C THR A 62 9.45 10.30 -5.24
N PRO A 63 9.39 11.37 -6.04
CA PRO A 63 8.34 12.37 -5.92
C PRO A 63 6.96 11.73 -6.02
N SER A 64 6.09 12.01 -5.07
CA SER A 64 4.67 11.64 -5.10
C SER A 64 3.85 12.78 -4.51
N PRO A 65 2.79 13.25 -5.21
CA PRO A 65 1.92 14.29 -4.67
C PRO A 65 1.28 13.87 -3.36
N VAL A 66 1.22 14.81 -2.41
CA VAL A 66 0.48 14.61 -1.15
C VAL A 66 -0.98 14.94 -1.38
N VAL A 67 -1.85 13.96 -1.19
CA VAL A 67 -3.30 14.04 -1.42
C VAL A 67 -4.03 13.39 -0.24
N PHE A 68 -5.34 13.58 -0.13
CA PHE A 68 -6.12 12.86 0.87
C PHE A 68 -6.30 11.40 0.43
N CYS A 69 -5.55 10.49 1.05
CA CYS A 69 -5.54 9.07 0.74
C CYS A 69 -6.47 8.31 1.69
N HIS A 70 -7.04 7.23 1.18
CA HIS A 70 -7.80 6.28 1.99
C HIS A 70 -6.87 5.41 2.85
N ASN A 71 -5.71 5.05 2.28
CA ASN A 71 -4.64 4.23 2.82
C ASN A 71 -4.98 2.73 3.00
N ASP A 72 -6.21 2.30 2.68
CA ASP A 72 -6.66 0.91 2.85
C ASP A 72 -7.76 0.50 1.86
N ILE A 73 -7.52 0.72 0.56
CA ILE A 73 -8.47 0.36 -0.51
C ILE A 73 -8.31 -1.13 -0.86
N GLN A 74 -8.71 -1.99 0.08
CA GLN A 74 -8.87 -3.44 -0.10
C GLN A 74 -10.31 -3.80 -0.50
N GLU A 75 -10.55 -5.03 -0.97
CA GLU A 75 -11.83 -5.47 -1.52
C GLU A 75 -13.00 -5.36 -0.53
N GLY A 76 -12.76 -5.56 0.77
CA GLY A 76 -13.76 -5.41 1.82
C GLY A 76 -14.22 -3.97 2.04
N ASN A 77 -13.43 -2.99 1.59
CA ASN A 77 -13.70 -1.55 1.73
C ASN A 77 -14.29 -0.94 0.44
N ILE A 78 -14.63 -1.77 -0.56
CA ILE A 78 -15.24 -1.35 -1.83
C ILE A 78 -16.63 -2.00 -1.95
N LEU A 79 -17.68 -1.21 -1.70
CA LEU A 79 -19.05 -1.69 -1.80
C LEU A 79 -19.59 -1.54 -3.22
N LEU A 80 -20.14 -2.63 -3.76
CA LEU A 80 -21.00 -2.60 -4.96
C LEU A 80 -22.44 -2.26 -4.54
N LEU A 81 -22.94 -1.12 -5.00
CA LEU A 81 -24.27 -0.61 -4.64
C LEU A 81 -25.36 -1.41 -5.36
N SER A 82 -26.38 -1.88 -4.62
CA SER A 82 -27.52 -2.61 -5.19
C SER A 82 -28.50 -1.69 -5.93
N GLU A 83 -28.59 -0.43 -5.51
CA GLU A 83 -29.46 0.61 -6.07
C GLU A 83 -28.63 1.87 -6.34
N PRO A 84 -27.88 1.93 -7.45
CA PRO A 84 -27.05 3.08 -7.75
C PRO A 84 -27.91 4.25 -8.30
N ASP A 85 -27.70 5.45 -7.76
CA ASP A 85 -28.39 6.67 -8.21
C ASP A 85 -27.81 7.23 -9.53
N SER A 86 -26.69 6.68 -10.01
CA SER A 86 -25.98 7.07 -11.23
C SER A 86 -25.16 5.89 -11.80
N ASP A 87 -24.33 6.12 -12.83
CA ASP A 87 -23.36 5.13 -13.29
C ASP A 87 -22.25 4.84 -12.25
N ASP A 88 -22.18 5.59 -11.14
CA ASP A 88 -21.29 5.30 -10.01
C ASP A 88 -21.90 4.22 -9.12
N ASN A 89 -21.50 2.97 -9.36
CA ASN A 89 -21.98 1.80 -8.62
C ASN A 89 -21.03 1.32 -7.51
N LEU A 90 -19.93 2.03 -7.27
CA LEU A 90 -18.93 1.68 -6.25
C LEU A 90 -18.82 2.78 -5.19
N MET A 91 -18.73 2.37 -3.92
CA MET A 91 -18.53 3.27 -2.77
C MET A 91 -17.37 2.78 -1.91
N LEU A 92 -16.46 3.69 -1.57
CA LEU A 92 -15.40 3.43 -0.59
C LEU A 92 -15.95 3.64 0.82
N VAL A 93 -15.59 2.77 1.73
CA VAL A 93 -15.97 2.83 3.16
C VAL A 93 -14.77 2.51 4.04
N ASP A 94 -14.93 2.68 5.35
CA ASP A 94 -13.90 2.44 6.36
C ASP A 94 -12.66 3.33 6.24
N PHE A 95 -12.82 4.57 6.69
CA PHE A 95 -11.79 5.62 6.59
C PHE A 95 -10.84 5.64 7.80
N GLU A 96 -10.68 4.54 8.54
CA GLU A 96 -9.92 4.53 9.80
C GLU A 96 -8.44 4.92 9.62
N TYR A 97 -7.85 4.56 8.47
CA TYR A 97 -6.48 4.90 8.13
C TYR A 97 -6.35 6.18 7.29
N SER A 98 -7.46 6.81 6.90
CA SER A 98 -7.44 7.92 5.94
C SER A 98 -6.67 9.13 6.46
N SER A 99 -5.80 9.70 5.62
CA SER A 99 -4.98 10.85 5.96
C SER A 99 -4.47 11.55 4.71
N TYR A 100 -3.94 12.77 4.84
CA TYR A 100 -3.03 13.26 3.80
C TYR A 100 -1.78 12.37 3.77
N ASN A 101 -1.51 11.79 2.61
CA ASN A 101 -0.40 10.88 2.37
C ASN A 101 0.02 10.94 0.90
N TYR A 102 1.07 10.22 0.54
CA TYR A 102 1.55 10.12 -0.84
C TYR A 102 0.57 9.33 -1.70
N ARG A 103 0.18 9.89 -2.85
CA ARG A 103 -0.67 9.20 -3.85
C ARG A 103 -0.14 7.81 -4.21
N GLY A 104 1.18 7.70 -4.37
CA GLY A 104 1.84 6.45 -4.72
C GLY A 104 1.56 5.35 -3.70
N PHE A 105 1.41 5.68 -2.42
CA PHE A 105 1.06 4.71 -1.38
C PHE A 105 -0.35 4.17 -1.57
N ASP A 106 -1.36 5.01 -1.79
CA ASP A 106 -2.75 4.53 -1.87
C ASP A 106 -2.97 3.64 -3.10
N ILE A 107 -2.40 4.03 -4.25
CA ILE A 107 -2.46 3.22 -5.47
C ILE A 107 -1.63 1.94 -5.32
N GLY A 108 -0.39 2.05 -4.83
CA GLY A 108 0.49 0.90 -4.63
C GLY A 108 -0.07 -0.10 -3.63
N ASN A 109 -0.70 0.40 -2.56
CA ASN A 109 -1.42 -0.42 -1.60
C ASN A 109 -2.55 -1.18 -2.27
N HIS A 110 -3.40 -0.51 -3.03
CA HIS A 110 -4.48 -1.17 -3.75
C HIS A 110 -3.96 -2.28 -4.69
N PHE A 111 -2.83 -2.07 -5.37
CA PHE A 111 -2.21 -3.11 -6.20
C PHE A 111 -1.65 -4.28 -5.39
N CYS A 112 -1.11 -4.03 -4.19
CA CYS A 112 -0.71 -5.09 -3.28
C CYS A 112 -1.90 -5.95 -2.84
N GLU A 113 -3.09 -5.36 -2.64
CA GLU A 113 -4.28 -6.10 -2.21
C GLU A 113 -4.80 -7.09 -3.27
N TRP A 114 -4.45 -6.94 -4.55
CA TRP A 114 -4.78 -7.96 -5.57
C TRP A 114 -4.13 -9.33 -5.30
N VAL A 115 -3.09 -9.36 -4.47
CA VAL A 115 -2.36 -10.58 -4.09
C VAL A 115 -3.04 -11.30 -2.93
N TYR A 116 -3.80 -10.60 -2.08
CA TYR A 116 -4.27 -11.13 -0.81
C TYR A 116 -5.78 -11.36 -0.84
N ASP A 117 -6.20 -12.59 -0.51
CA ASP A 117 -7.59 -12.97 -0.34
C ASP A 117 -7.83 -13.27 1.14
N TYR A 118 -8.57 -12.39 1.82
CA TYR A 118 -8.89 -12.49 3.24
C TYR A 118 -10.13 -13.34 3.54
N THR A 119 -10.76 -13.94 2.51
CA THR A 119 -11.94 -14.80 2.66
C THR A 119 -11.60 -16.27 2.81
N TYR A 120 -10.31 -16.62 2.83
CA TYR A 120 -9.84 -17.99 2.96
C TYR A 120 -10.25 -18.60 4.32
N GLU A 121 -11.01 -19.70 4.29
CA GLU A 121 -11.69 -20.25 5.47
C GLU A 121 -10.79 -21.05 6.42
N GLU A 122 -9.57 -21.39 6.00
CA GLU A 122 -8.62 -22.18 6.80
C GLU A 122 -7.44 -21.34 7.27
N TRP A 123 -6.80 -21.71 8.39
CA TRP A 123 -5.55 -21.08 8.84
C TRP A 123 -4.54 -20.96 7.69
N PRO A 124 -3.90 -19.79 7.45
CA PRO A 124 -3.84 -18.59 8.31
C PRO A 124 -4.98 -17.56 8.12
N PHE A 125 -6.10 -17.96 7.54
CA PHE A 125 -7.27 -17.12 7.23
C PHE A 125 -7.01 -16.03 6.18
N TYR A 126 -5.96 -16.22 5.39
CA TYR A 126 -5.74 -15.48 4.16
C TYR A 126 -5.00 -16.38 3.15
N LYS A 127 -5.08 -16.02 1.87
CA LYS A 127 -4.29 -16.65 0.81
C LYS A 127 -3.58 -15.61 -0.03
N ALA A 128 -2.25 -15.70 -0.08
CA ALA A 128 -1.44 -14.87 -0.97
C ALA A 128 -1.22 -15.56 -2.33
N ARG A 129 -1.50 -14.85 -3.42
CA ARG A 129 -1.30 -15.30 -4.81
C ARG A 129 -0.40 -14.30 -5.54
N PRO A 130 0.92 -14.50 -5.47
CA PRO A 130 1.91 -13.57 -6.03
C PRO A 130 1.69 -13.20 -7.49
N THR A 131 1.20 -14.17 -8.26
CA THR A 131 0.94 -14.06 -9.69
C THR A 131 -0.23 -13.14 -10.02
N ASP A 132 -1.05 -12.80 -9.03
CA ASP A 132 -2.26 -12.00 -9.18
C ASP A 132 -1.95 -10.49 -8.99
N TYR A 133 -0.72 -10.13 -8.58
CA TYR A 133 -0.26 -8.75 -8.61
C TYR A 133 -0.43 -8.19 -10.03
N PRO A 134 -0.99 -6.97 -10.21
CA PRO A 134 -1.39 -6.49 -11.52
C PRO A 134 -0.20 -6.46 -12.48
N THR A 135 -0.41 -7.01 -13.68
CA THR A 135 0.55 -6.89 -14.78
C THR A 135 0.74 -5.44 -15.20
N ARG A 136 1.83 -5.14 -15.90
CA ARG A 136 2.06 -3.77 -16.42
C ARG A 136 0.89 -3.23 -17.24
N GLU A 137 0.21 -4.08 -18.01
CA GLU A 137 -0.98 -3.69 -18.78
C GLU A 137 -2.15 -3.30 -17.86
N GLN A 138 -2.42 -4.09 -16.82
CA GLN A 138 -3.46 -3.79 -15.82
C GLN A 138 -3.12 -2.53 -15.02
N GLN A 139 -1.86 -2.36 -14.62
CA GLN A 139 -1.40 -1.14 -13.93
C GLN A 139 -1.60 0.09 -14.81
N LEU A 140 -1.19 0.04 -16.08
CA LEU A 140 -1.39 1.15 -17.02
C LEU A 140 -2.87 1.42 -17.30
N HIS A 141 -3.70 0.38 -17.38
CA HIS A 141 -5.14 0.53 -17.51
C HIS A 141 -5.72 1.30 -16.32
N PHE A 142 -5.35 0.93 -15.08
CA PHE A 142 -5.77 1.67 -13.88
C PHE A 142 -5.24 3.11 -13.89
N ILE A 143 -3.95 3.30 -14.15
CA ILE A 143 -3.28 4.61 -14.19
C ILE A 143 -3.95 5.55 -15.20
N ARG A 144 -4.31 5.07 -16.40
CA ARG A 144 -5.01 5.86 -17.43
C ARG A 144 -6.33 6.42 -16.93
N HIS A 145 -7.15 5.57 -16.31
CA HIS A 145 -8.45 5.99 -15.77
C HIS A 145 -8.28 6.93 -14.58
N TYR A 146 -7.29 6.66 -13.72
CA TYR A 146 -6.94 7.53 -12.61
C TYR A 146 -6.53 8.93 -13.10
N LEU A 147 -5.60 9.01 -14.06
CA LEU A 147 -5.10 10.27 -14.62
C LEU A 147 -6.20 11.02 -15.37
N ALA A 148 -7.02 10.33 -16.17
CA ALA A 148 -8.15 10.94 -16.88
C ALA A 148 -9.14 11.63 -15.92
N GLU A 149 -9.37 11.04 -14.74
CA GLU A 149 -10.23 11.65 -13.71
C GLU A 149 -9.55 12.84 -13.02
N VAL A 150 -8.25 12.73 -12.69
CA VAL A 150 -7.48 13.82 -12.04
C VAL A 150 -7.31 15.03 -12.97
N GLN A 151 -7.14 14.78 -14.27
CA GLN A 151 -6.80 15.79 -15.28
C GLN A 151 -8.02 16.22 -16.10
N LYS A 152 -9.23 16.07 -15.54
CA LYS A 152 -10.47 16.48 -16.20
C LYS A 152 -10.37 17.93 -16.65
N GLY A 153 -10.39 18.15 -17.97
CA GLY A 153 -10.31 19.46 -18.60
C GLY A 153 -8.91 19.89 -19.05
N GLU A 154 -7.88 19.08 -18.81
CA GLU A 154 -6.55 19.27 -19.41
C GLU A 154 -6.49 18.62 -20.81
N ILE A 155 -5.82 19.27 -21.76
CA ILE A 155 -5.51 18.71 -23.07
C ILE A 155 -4.01 18.43 -23.10
N LEU A 156 -3.65 17.16 -23.08
CA LEU A 156 -2.26 16.70 -23.13
C LEU A 156 -1.97 16.06 -24.49
N SER A 157 -0.73 16.21 -24.96
CA SER A 157 -0.25 15.42 -26.09
C SER A 157 -0.09 13.95 -25.69
N GLU A 158 -0.09 13.04 -26.67
CA GLU A 158 0.15 11.61 -26.44
C GLU A 158 1.51 11.34 -25.76
N GLU A 159 2.53 12.14 -26.08
CA GLU A 159 3.86 12.04 -25.50
C GLU A 159 3.86 12.41 -24.01
N GLU A 160 3.20 13.51 -23.65
CA GLU A 160 3.05 13.94 -22.25
C GLU A 160 2.22 12.93 -21.44
N GLN A 161 1.15 12.40 -22.03
CA GLN A 161 0.32 11.38 -21.40
C GLN A 161 1.15 10.14 -21.09
N LYS A 162 1.87 9.61 -22.09
CA LYS A 162 2.73 8.44 -21.93
C LYS A 162 3.82 8.68 -20.88
N LYS A 163 4.46 9.85 -20.90
CA LYS A 163 5.47 10.21 -19.91
C LYS A 163 4.90 10.16 -18.48
N ARG A 164 3.73 10.75 -18.25
CA ARG A 164 3.06 10.73 -16.93
C ARG A 164 2.66 9.32 -16.50
N GLU A 165 2.22 8.48 -17.45
CA GLU A 165 1.91 7.07 -17.18
C GLU A 165 3.15 6.31 -16.68
N GLU A 166 4.31 6.46 -17.33
CA GLU A 166 5.56 5.81 -16.92
C GLU A 166 6.10 6.35 -15.58
N GLU A 167 6.04 7.67 -15.38
CA GLU A 167 6.44 8.31 -14.11
C GLU A 167 5.58 7.80 -12.95
N LEU A 168 4.26 7.72 -13.14
CA LEU A 168 3.34 7.21 -12.12
C LEU A 168 3.52 5.70 -11.90
N LEU A 169 3.83 4.93 -12.95
CA LEU A 169 4.16 3.50 -12.82
C LEU A 169 5.38 3.29 -11.92
N LEU A 170 6.44 4.07 -12.11
CA LEU A 170 7.64 4.02 -11.26
C LEU A 170 7.33 4.47 -9.83
N GLU A 171 6.60 5.58 -9.66
CA GLU A 171 6.14 6.06 -8.37
C GLU A 171 5.41 4.94 -7.61
N ILE A 172 4.36 4.37 -8.21
CA ILE A 172 3.57 3.28 -7.61
C ILE A 172 4.46 2.10 -7.25
N SER A 173 5.32 1.65 -8.17
CA SER A 173 6.18 0.48 -7.95
C SER A 173 7.06 0.60 -6.69
N ARG A 174 7.55 1.81 -6.39
CA ARG A 174 8.37 2.08 -5.21
C ARG A 174 7.51 2.23 -3.96
N TYR A 175 6.36 2.90 -4.05
CA TYR A 175 5.46 3.07 -2.90
C TYR A 175 4.70 1.77 -2.53
N SER A 176 4.52 0.81 -3.44
CA SER A 176 4.05 -0.55 -3.12
C SER A 176 4.95 -1.25 -2.09
N LEU A 177 6.26 -0.97 -2.13
CA LEU A 177 7.18 -1.45 -1.09
C LEU A 177 6.80 -0.91 0.29
N ALA A 178 6.40 0.36 0.39
CA ALA A 178 5.93 0.90 1.65
C ALA A 178 4.61 0.28 2.13
N SER A 179 3.71 -0.12 1.22
CA SER A 179 2.53 -0.91 1.60
C SER A 179 2.93 -2.23 2.24
N HIS A 180 3.81 -3.02 1.60
CA HIS A 180 4.30 -4.26 2.19
C HIS A 180 4.97 -4.05 3.56
N PHE A 181 5.82 -3.03 3.67
CA PHE A 181 6.53 -2.72 4.91
C PHE A 181 5.59 -2.28 6.04
N PHE A 182 4.63 -1.39 5.73
CA PHE A 182 3.64 -0.88 6.67
C PHE A 182 2.78 -1.99 7.24
N TRP A 183 2.15 -2.80 6.38
CA TRP A 183 1.26 -3.87 6.81
C TRP A 183 2.00 -5.04 7.45
N GLY A 184 3.25 -5.27 7.06
CA GLY A 184 4.13 -6.23 7.76
C GLY A 184 4.40 -5.81 9.21
N LEU A 185 4.70 -4.54 9.47
CA LEU A 185 4.87 -4.01 10.82
C LEU A 185 3.55 -4.03 11.61
N TRP A 186 2.46 -3.55 11.01
CA TRP A 186 1.13 -3.57 11.63
C TRP A 186 0.78 -5.00 12.05
N SER A 187 0.96 -5.98 11.17
CA SER A 187 0.59 -7.36 11.45
C SER A 187 1.49 -8.01 12.51
N THR A 188 2.78 -7.67 12.52
CA THR A 188 3.69 -8.10 13.60
C THR A 188 3.21 -7.61 14.96
N LEU A 189 2.72 -6.37 15.04
CA LEU A 189 2.14 -5.82 16.27
C LEU A 189 0.82 -6.51 16.63
N GLN A 190 -0.08 -6.71 15.65
CA GLN A 190 -1.36 -7.39 15.86
C GLN A 190 -1.22 -8.81 16.38
N ALA A 191 -0.18 -9.55 15.95
CA ALA A 191 0.10 -10.89 16.48
C ALA A 191 0.26 -10.94 18.01
N SER A 192 0.62 -9.82 18.64
CA SER A 192 0.78 -9.72 20.10
C SER A 192 -0.41 -9.10 20.84
N MET A 193 -1.34 -8.46 20.12
CA MET A 193 -2.40 -7.63 20.72
C MET A 193 -3.82 -8.04 20.31
N SER A 194 -4.00 -8.63 19.13
CA SER A 194 -5.29 -8.97 18.58
C SER A 194 -5.87 -10.21 19.23
N THR A 195 -7.19 -10.22 19.43
CA THR A 195 -7.96 -11.40 19.82
C THR A 195 -8.66 -12.06 18.63
N ILE A 196 -8.53 -11.49 17.43
CA ILE A 196 -9.12 -12.03 16.21
C ILE A 196 -8.28 -13.23 15.77
N GLU A 197 -8.95 -14.32 15.41
CA GLU A 197 -8.30 -15.52 14.90
C GLU A 197 -7.82 -15.27 13.46
N PHE A 198 -6.56 -14.85 13.32
CA PHE A 198 -5.92 -14.57 12.04
C PHE A 198 -4.42 -14.86 12.14
N GLY A 199 -3.82 -15.43 11.09
CA GLY A 199 -2.38 -15.73 11.05
C GLY A 199 -1.52 -14.48 10.82
N TYR A 200 -1.49 -13.59 11.81
CA TYR A 200 -0.82 -12.29 11.72
C TYR A 200 0.70 -12.40 11.47
N LEU A 201 1.38 -13.39 12.04
CA LEU A 201 2.81 -13.55 11.78
C LEU A 201 3.12 -14.11 10.40
N GLU A 202 2.32 -15.08 9.94
CA GLU A 202 2.39 -15.62 8.58
C GLU A 202 2.16 -14.51 7.57
N TYR A 203 1.15 -13.67 7.81
CA TYR A 203 0.85 -12.52 6.98
C TYR A 203 2.00 -11.50 6.99
N ALA A 204 2.52 -11.15 8.17
CA ALA A 204 3.68 -10.25 8.28
C ALA A 204 4.88 -10.77 7.48
N GLN A 205 5.21 -12.05 7.65
CA GLN A 205 6.28 -12.70 6.92
C GLN A 205 6.04 -12.67 5.40
N SER A 206 4.81 -12.96 4.96
CA SER A 206 4.42 -12.87 3.55
C SER A 206 4.64 -11.47 2.99
N ARG A 207 4.20 -10.42 3.70
CA ARG A 207 4.41 -9.02 3.26
C ARG A 207 5.90 -8.69 3.17
N PHE A 208 6.72 -9.06 4.15
CA PHE A 208 8.17 -8.79 4.10
C PHE A 208 8.88 -9.58 2.99
N GLN A 209 8.51 -10.84 2.73
CA GLN A 209 9.06 -11.59 1.60
C GLN A 209 8.77 -10.89 0.27
N PHE A 210 7.53 -10.38 0.10
CA PHE A 210 7.08 -9.67 -1.08
C PHE A 210 7.79 -8.34 -1.27
N TYR A 211 8.00 -7.61 -0.17
CA TYR A 211 8.84 -6.41 -0.14
C TYR A 211 10.23 -6.68 -0.75
N PHE A 212 10.96 -7.68 -0.26
CA PHE A 212 12.31 -7.95 -0.75
C PHE A 212 12.32 -8.48 -2.19
N GLN A 213 11.32 -9.28 -2.56
CA GLN A 213 11.17 -9.76 -3.94
C GLN A 213 10.97 -8.59 -4.92
N GLN A 214 10.02 -7.68 -4.63
CA GLN A 214 9.74 -6.53 -5.49
C GLN A 214 10.91 -5.54 -5.50
N LYS A 215 11.54 -5.27 -4.34
CA LYS A 215 12.73 -4.42 -4.26
C LYS A 215 13.86 -4.97 -5.13
N GLY A 216 14.08 -6.29 -5.11
CA GLY A 216 15.06 -6.97 -5.96
C GLY A 216 14.79 -6.74 -7.45
N GLN A 217 13.54 -6.88 -7.88
CA GLN A 217 13.13 -6.64 -9.27
C GLN A 217 13.45 -5.20 -9.71
N LEU A 218 13.11 -4.20 -8.89
CA LEU A 218 13.38 -2.79 -9.18
C LEU A 218 14.88 -2.45 -9.29
N THR A 219 15.73 -3.13 -8.51
CA THR A 219 17.19 -2.94 -8.60
C THR A 219 17.85 -3.71 -9.74
N SER A 220 17.20 -4.76 -10.25
CA SER A 220 17.73 -5.64 -11.29
C SER A 220 17.35 -5.23 -12.70
N SER A 221 16.30 -4.42 -12.87
CA SER A 221 15.94 -3.84 -14.17
C SER A 221 16.93 -2.73 -14.53
N PRO A 222 17.72 -2.89 -15.62
CA PRO A 222 18.54 -1.79 -16.12
C PRO A 222 17.59 -0.68 -16.57
N SER A 223 17.86 0.55 -16.15
CA SER A 223 17.32 1.76 -16.78
C SER A 223 17.49 1.63 -18.29
N SER A 224 16.38 1.34 -18.97
CA SER A 224 16.28 1.17 -20.41
C SER A 224 16.04 2.52 -21.07
#